data_AF-A0A5J4QN72-F1
#
_entry.id   AF-A0A5J4QN72-F1
#
_cell.length_a   1.000
_cell.length_b   1.000
_cell.length_c   1.000
_cell.angle_alpha   90.00
_cell.angle_beta   90.00
_cell.angle_gamma   90.00
#
_symmetry.space_group_name_H-M   'P 1'
#
loop_
_entity.id
_entity.type
_entity.pdbx_description
1 polymer ?
#
loop_
_entity_poly.entity_id
_entity_poly.type
_entity_poly.pdbx_seq_one_letter_code
_entity_poly.pdbx_strand_id
1 'polypeptide(L)'
;MEENKLKDETPKILLTQGEDGKLKAIAGEGTDGKLKTVNPTKENADSFLKIDTRSDALENFFKKFSEQFKNPSHTGIYAVSAKAVDKMAAFIEKIVKIDAGDKVLDPYRVTPEGKMQEPSQGK
;
A
#
# COMPACT_ATOMS: atom_id res chain seq x y z
N MET A 1 27.28 9.78 12.88
CA MET A 1 27.29 8.32 13.12
C MET A 1 25.97 7.81 12.60
N GLU A 2 26.03 6.81 11.72
CA GLU A 2 24.91 6.33 10.90
C GLU A 2 23.65 5.98 11.70
N GLU A 3 22.52 6.56 11.31
CA GLU A 3 21.18 6.03 11.61
C GLU A 3 20.66 5.27 10.39
N ASN A 4 21.37 4.18 10.05
CA ASN A 4 20.86 3.09 9.21
C ASN A 4 20.03 2.14 10.09
N LYS A 5 18.77 2.47 10.39
CA LYS A 5 17.79 1.55 11.00
C LYS A 5 16.40 1.98 10.54
N LEU A 6 15.79 1.40 9.51
CA LEU A 6 15.52 -0.01 9.35
C LEU A 6 15.59 -0.40 7.87
N LYS A 7 16.60 -1.20 7.53
CA LYS A 7 16.61 -2.00 6.29
C LYS A 7 15.54 -3.06 6.44
N ASP A 8 14.29 -2.72 6.14
CA ASP A 8 13.22 -3.70 6.04
C ASP A 8 13.44 -4.44 4.72
N GLU A 9 14.32 -5.46 4.75
CA GLU A 9 14.63 -6.35 3.62
C GLU A 9 13.40 -7.19 3.20
N THR A 10 12.23 -6.97 3.80
CA THR A 10 11.00 -7.67 3.44
C THR A 10 10.25 -6.90 2.34
N PRO A 11 9.91 -7.57 1.23
CA PRO A 11 9.15 -6.93 0.16
C PRO A 11 7.84 -6.36 0.73
N LYS A 12 7.58 -5.10 0.40
CA LYS A 12 6.31 -4.45 0.77
C LYS A 12 5.26 -4.78 -0.27
N ILE A 13 4.04 -5.03 0.19
CA ILE A 13 2.87 -5.23 -0.64
C ILE A 13 2.03 -3.97 -0.55
N LEU A 14 1.62 -3.45 -1.72
CA LEU A 14 0.67 -2.35 -1.77
C LEU A 14 -0.76 -2.85 -1.66
N LEU A 15 -1.53 -2.20 -0.81
CA LEU A 15 -2.96 -2.38 -0.65
C LEU A 15 -3.68 -1.11 -1.10
N THR A 16 -4.86 -1.27 -1.69
CA THR A 16 -5.76 -0.18 -2.05
C THR A 16 -7.19 -0.57 -1.73
N GLN A 17 -8.07 0.41 -1.55
CA GLN A 17 -9.50 0.14 -1.50
C GLN A 17 -9.99 -0.22 -2.92
N GLY A 18 -10.70 -1.34 -3.04
CA GLY A 18 -11.40 -1.73 -4.25
C GLY A 18 -12.72 -1.00 -4.43
N GLU A 19 -13.34 -1.17 -5.60
CA GLU A 19 -14.67 -0.60 -5.89
C GLU A 19 -15.75 -1.13 -4.93
N ASP A 20 -15.56 -2.32 -4.36
CA ASP A 20 -16.43 -2.93 -3.36
C ASP A 20 -16.22 -2.39 -1.93
N GLY A 21 -15.32 -1.42 -1.76
CA GLY A 21 -15.01 -0.81 -0.46
C GLY A 21 -14.12 -1.66 0.46
N LYS A 22 -13.66 -2.82 -0.01
CA LYS A 22 -12.73 -3.70 0.73
C LYS A 22 -11.29 -3.44 0.35
N LEU A 23 -10.38 -3.79 1.24
CA LEU A 23 -8.94 -3.71 0.96
C LEU A 23 -8.53 -4.84 0.01
N LYS A 24 -7.81 -4.48 -1.05
CA LYS A 24 -7.28 -5.38 -2.07
C LYS A 24 -5.78 -5.19 -2.20
N ALA A 25 -5.06 -6.28 -2.42
CA ALA A 25 -3.65 -6.22 -2.75
C ALA A 25 -3.47 -5.90 -4.24
N ILE A 26 -2.55 -4.99 -4.54
CA ILE A 26 -2.21 -4.64 -5.91
C ILE A 26 -1.37 -5.77 -6.49
N ALA A 27 -1.75 -6.26 -7.67
CA ALA A 27 -1.05 -7.29 -8.43
C ALA A 27 -0.24 -6.72 -9.60
N GLY A 28 -0.49 -5.45 -9.96
CA GLY A 28 0.23 -4.76 -11.03
C GLY A 28 -0.71 -3.96 -11.93
N GLU A 29 -0.30 -3.80 -13.19
CA GLU A 29 -1.11 -3.19 -14.25
C GLU A 29 -2.07 -4.23 -14.85
N GLY A 30 -3.34 -3.87 -14.97
CA GLY A 30 -4.37 -4.62 -15.67
C GLY A 30 -4.33 -4.38 -17.18
N THR A 31 -4.97 -5.25 -17.94
CA THR A 31 -5.01 -5.17 -19.42
C THR A 31 -5.75 -3.95 -19.96
N ASP A 32 -6.61 -3.37 -19.13
CA ASP A 32 -7.38 -2.16 -19.39
C ASP A 32 -6.66 -0.87 -18.92
N GLY A 33 -5.38 -0.98 -18.51
CA GLY A 33 -4.58 0.14 -18.01
C GLY A 33 -4.93 0.57 -16.58
N LYS A 34 -5.85 -0.14 -15.90
CA LYS A 34 -6.19 0.08 -14.49
C LYS A 34 -5.34 -0.78 -13.57
N LEU A 35 -5.42 -0.53 -12.28
CA LEU A 35 -4.78 -1.39 -11.28
C LEU A 35 -5.41 -2.77 -11.26
N LYS A 36 -4.60 -3.80 -11.52
CA LYS A 36 -5.00 -5.18 -11.23
C LYS A 36 -4.90 -5.40 -9.73
N THR A 37 -5.99 -5.81 -9.11
CA THR A 37 -6.03 -6.09 -7.67
C THR A 37 -6.55 -7.50 -7.39
N VAL A 38 -6.12 -8.08 -6.28
CA VAL A 38 -6.49 -9.43 -5.82
C VAL A 38 -6.82 -9.39 -4.33
N ASN A 39 -7.43 -10.45 -3.80
CA ASN A 39 -7.68 -10.53 -2.37
C ASN A 39 -6.34 -10.62 -1.61
N PRO A 40 -6.18 -9.89 -0.49
CA PRO A 40 -4.93 -9.83 0.28
C PRO A 40 -4.72 -11.09 1.14
N THR A 41 -4.94 -12.28 0.57
CA THR A 41 -4.83 -13.58 1.25
C THR A 41 -3.52 -14.28 0.88
N LYS A 42 -3.05 -15.19 1.74
CA LYS A 42 -1.82 -15.95 1.49
C LYS A 42 -1.85 -16.75 0.17
N GLU A 43 -3.03 -17.19 -0.24
CA GLU A 43 -3.24 -17.93 -1.51
C GLU A 43 -2.90 -17.07 -2.73
N ASN A 44 -3.05 -15.75 -2.63
CA ASN A 44 -2.73 -14.81 -3.70
C ASN A 44 -1.34 -14.20 -3.56
N ALA A 45 -0.52 -14.67 -2.62
CA ALA A 45 0.77 -14.05 -2.28
C ALA A 45 1.75 -13.98 -3.45
N ASP A 46 1.70 -14.94 -4.36
CA ASP A 46 2.51 -14.97 -5.58
C ASP A 46 2.06 -13.95 -6.63
N SER A 47 0.80 -13.52 -6.56
CA SER A 47 0.25 -12.49 -7.46
C SER A 47 0.48 -11.06 -6.95
N PHE A 48 0.96 -10.88 -5.72
CA PHE A 48 1.14 -9.54 -5.17
C PHE A 48 2.30 -8.80 -5.84
N LEU A 49 2.06 -7.52 -6.12
CA LEU A 49 3.10 -6.59 -6.50
C LEU A 49 3.99 -6.33 -5.28
N LYS A 50 5.16 -6.98 -5.30
CA LYS A 50 6.23 -6.79 -4.32
C LYS A 50 7.04 -5.57 -4.74
N ILE A 51 6.98 -4.51 -3.94
CA ILE A 51 7.75 -3.29 -4.19
C ILE A 51 8.95 -3.25 -3.26
N ASP A 52 10.12 -3.00 -3.85
CA ASP A 52 11.30 -2.58 -3.10
C ASP A 52 11.23 -1.06 -2.93
N THR A 53 11.13 -0.62 -1.68
CA THR A 53 10.95 0.79 -1.32
C THR A 53 12.22 1.63 -1.51
N ARG A 54 13.33 1.02 -1.94
CA ARG A 54 14.60 1.70 -2.24
C ARG A 54 14.77 1.99 -3.73
N SER A 55 13.81 1.60 -4.56
CA SER A 55 13.88 1.73 -6.02
C SER A 55 12.80 2.67 -6.55
N ASP A 56 13.06 3.32 -7.69
CA ASP A 56 12.13 4.13 -8.48
C ASP A 56 10.86 3.36 -8.91
N ALA A 57 10.76 2.06 -8.62
CA ALA A 57 9.59 1.23 -8.89
C ALA A 57 8.29 1.82 -8.30
N LEU A 58 8.36 2.41 -7.10
CA LEU A 58 7.19 3.01 -6.45
C LEU A 58 6.77 4.31 -7.14
N GLU A 59 7.72 5.19 -7.44
CA GLU A 59 7.46 6.44 -8.16
C GLU A 59 6.93 6.17 -9.58
N ASN A 60 7.51 5.20 -10.29
CA ASN A 60 7.04 4.78 -11.60
C ASN A 60 5.63 4.20 -11.56
N PHE A 61 5.31 3.44 -10.51
CA PHE A 61 3.95 2.97 -10.26
C PHE A 61 3.00 4.17 -10.09
N PHE A 62 3.27 5.08 -9.16
CA PHE A 62 2.38 6.24 -8.96
C PHE A 62 2.26 7.12 -10.18
N LYS A 63 3.32 7.30 -10.95
CA LYS A 63 3.29 8.06 -12.21
C LYS A 63 2.33 7.44 -13.23
N LYS A 64 2.32 6.11 -13.33
CA LYS A 64 1.41 5.36 -14.22
C LYS A 64 -0.04 5.38 -13.75
N PHE A 65 -0.25 5.32 -12.43
CA PHE A 65 -1.60 5.20 -11.85
C PHE A 65 -2.15 6.52 -11.28
N SER A 66 -1.44 7.64 -11.46
CA SER A 66 -1.82 8.97 -10.97
C SER A 66 -3.23 9.37 -11.42
N GLU A 67 -3.63 9.05 -12.64
CA GLU A 67 -4.98 9.36 -13.14
C GLU A 67 -6.08 8.58 -12.43
N GLN A 68 -5.80 7.35 -11.98
CA GLN A 68 -6.73 6.58 -11.15
C GLN A 68 -6.85 7.16 -9.74
N PHE A 69 -5.74 7.66 -9.20
CA PHE A 69 -5.71 8.27 -7.86
C PHE A 69 -6.21 9.72 -7.84
N LYS A 70 -6.30 10.40 -8.99
CA LYS A 70 -6.88 11.75 -9.14
C LYS A 70 -8.40 11.78 -8.99
N ASN A 71 -9.08 10.64 -9.14
CA ASN A 71 -10.52 10.51 -8.88
C ASN A 71 -10.79 9.56 -7.71
N PRO A 72 -10.27 9.85 -6.50
CA PRO A 72 -10.35 8.93 -5.39
C PRO A 72 -11.71 9.12 -4.74
N SER A 73 -12.67 8.24 -5.01
CA SER A 73 -13.83 8.19 -4.11
C SER A 73 -13.37 7.80 -2.70
N HIS A 74 -12.30 6.99 -2.55
CA HIS A 74 -11.79 6.54 -1.23
C HIS A 74 -10.30 6.07 -1.18
N THR A 75 -9.45 6.37 -2.17
CA THR A 75 -8.17 5.64 -2.30
C THR A 75 -7.02 6.20 -1.46
N GLY A 76 -6.74 5.54 -0.34
CA GLY A 76 -5.41 5.48 0.26
C GLY A 76 -4.67 4.24 -0.24
N ILE A 77 -3.40 4.39 -0.64
CA ILE A 77 -2.51 3.25 -0.83
C ILE A 77 -1.78 2.98 0.48
N TYR A 78 -1.72 1.71 0.86
CA TYR A 78 -1.05 1.28 2.07
C TYR A 78 0.03 0.25 1.78
N ALA A 79 1.26 0.47 2.24
CA ALA A 79 2.33 -0.50 2.15
C ALA A 79 2.43 -1.30 3.44
N VAL A 80 2.41 -2.62 3.30
CA VAL A 80 2.48 -3.54 4.43
C VAL A 80 3.52 -4.61 4.16
N SER A 81 4.07 -5.23 5.21
CA SER A 81 4.98 -6.36 5.02
C SER A 81 4.24 -7.54 4.37
N ALA A 82 4.86 -8.18 3.38
CA ALA A 82 4.31 -9.38 2.74
C ALA A 82 3.93 -10.49 3.74
N LYS A 83 4.63 -10.57 4.88
CA LYS A 83 4.35 -11.56 5.92
C LYS A 83 3.06 -11.30 6.70
N ALA A 84 2.56 -10.07 6.70
CA ALA A 84 1.42 -9.63 7.50
C ALA A 84 0.25 -9.07 6.66
N VAL A 85 0.32 -9.19 5.33
CA VAL A 85 -0.65 -8.61 4.39
C VAL A 85 -2.11 -8.92 4.71
N ASP A 86 -2.43 -10.17 5.03
CA ASP A 86 -3.77 -10.62 5.40
C ASP A 86 -4.31 -9.90 6.65
N LYS A 87 -3.51 -9.87 7.71
CA LYS A 87 -3.88 -9.21 8.97
C LYS A 87 -3.95 -7.70 8.83
N MET A 88 -2.99 -7.10 8.11
CA MET A 88 -2.92 -5.65 7.92
C MET A 88 -4.04 -5.16 7.02
N ALA A 89 -4.43 -5.93 5.99
CA ALA A 89 -5.57 -5.59 5.16
C ALA A 89 -6.88 -5.56 5.96
N ALA A 90 -7.13 -6.57 6.80
CA ALA A 90 -8.29 -6.59 7.68
C ALA A 90 -8.28 -5.43 8.70
N PHE A 91 -7.10 -5.11 9.26
CA PHE A 91 -6.93 -4.00 10.17
C PHE A 91 -7.23 -2.65 9.49
N ILE A 92 -6.58 -2.36 8.37
CA ILE A 92 -6.76 -1.12 7.61
C ILE A 92 -8.20 -1.00 7.14
N GLU A 93 -8.80 -2.06 6.61
CA GLU A 93 -10.21 -2.05 6.19
C GLU A 93 -11.14 -1.63 7.33
N LYS A 94 -10.90 -2.13 8.55
CA LYS A 94 -11.71 -1.77 9.72
C LYS A 94 -11.58 -0.30 10.06
N ILE A 95 -10.36 0.25 10.02
CA ILE A 95 -10.13 1.67 10.30
C ILE A 95 -10.73 2.55 9.21
N VAL A 96 -10.49 2.24 7.94
CA VAL A 96 -10.98 3.05 6.80
C VAL A 96 -12.51 3.13 6.78
N LYS A 97 -13.21 2.08 7.24
CA LYS A 97 -14.67 2.08 7.43
C LYS A 97 -15.15 3.03 8.54
N ILE A 98 -14.31 3.31 9.54
CA ILE A 98 -14.61 4.19 10.66
C ILE A 98 -14.22 5.62 10.30
N ASP A 99 -12.93 5.82 10.02
CA ASP A 99 -12.33 7.06 9.59
C ASP A 99 -11.13 6.77 8.68
N ALA A 100 -11.33 6.98 7.38
CA ALA A 100 -10.27 6.86 6.38
C ALA A 100 -9.12 7.84 6.60
N GLY A 101 -9.36 8.92 7.36
CA GLY A 101 -8.42 9.98 7.73
C GLY A 101 -7.55 9.69 8.95
N ASP A 102 -7.80 8.60 9.67
CA ASP A 102 -7.18 8.32 10.97
C ASP A 102 -5.64 8.25 10.88
N LYS A 103 -4.97 8.90 11.83
CA LYS A 103 -3.50 8.96 11.93
C LYS A 103 -2.86 7.59 12.19
N VAL A 104 -3.62 6.59 12.64
CA VAL A 104 -3.14 5.22 12.76
C VAL A 104 -2.74 4.61 11.40
N LEU A 105 -3.26 5.16 10.30
CA LEU A 105 -2.96 4.72 8.94
C LEU A 105 -1.73 5.41 8.34
N ASP A 106 -1.32 6.57 8.85
CA ASP A 106 -0.17 7.34 8.34
C ASP A 106 1.11 6.52 8.14
N PRO A 107 1.53 5.63 9.07
CA PRO A 107 2.76 4.85 8.86
C PRO A 107 2.66 3.80 7.76
N TYR A 108 1.44 3.44 7.35
CA TYR A 108 1.20 2.51 6.26
C TYR A 108 0.93 3.26 4.95
N ARG A 109 0.47 4.51 5.02
CA ARG A 109 0.13 5.30 3.83
C ARG A 109 1.36 5.55 2.98
N VAL A 110 1.16 5.37 1.68
CA VAL A 110 2.16 5.64 0.68
C VAL A 110 1.76 6.89 -0.08
N THR A 111 2.67 7.87 -0.08
CA THR A 111 2.50 9.08 -0.87
C THR A 111 2.94 8.86 -2.32
N PRO A 112 2.44 9.65 -3.28
CA PRO A 112 2.87 9.59 -4.69
C PRO A 112 4.38 9.79 -4.88
N GLU A 113 5.04 10.46 -3.93
CA GLU A 113 6.50 10.66 -3.88
C GLU A 113 7.25 9.39 -3.41
N GLY A 114 6.56 8.28 -3.22
CA GLY A 114 7.14 7.02 -2.74
C GLY A 114 7.57 7.05 -1.27
N LYS A 115 7.26 8.12 -0.53
CA LYS A 115 7.59 8.24 0.88
C LYS A 115 6.52 7.54 1.71
N MET A 116 6.96 6.56 2.50
CA MET A 116 6.21 6.08 3.66
C MET A 116 6.55 7.03 4.80
N GLN A 117 5.54 7.54 5.51
CA GLN A 117 5.85 8.25 6.75
C GLN A 117 6.38 7.21 7.73
N GLU A 118 7.60 7.39 8.23
CA GLU A 118 8.03 6.63 9.40
C GLU A 118 7.01 6.89 10.51
N PRO A 119 6.57 5.87 11.28
CA PRO A 119 5.82 6.12 12.49
C PRO A 119 6.72 7.01 13.35
N SER A 120 6.37 8.29 13.44
CA SER A 120 7.02 9.24 14.32
C SER A 120 7.12 8.57 15.67
N GLN A 121 8.34 8.16 16.07
CA GLN A 121 8.54 7.65 17.40
C GLN A 121 8.06 8.74 18.34
N GLY A 122 6.91 8.51 18.97
CA GLY A 122 6.33 9.43 19.92
C GLY A 122 7.41 9.76 20.94
N LYS A 123 7.71 11.06 21.07
CA LYS A 123 8.46 11.57 22.21
C LYS A 123 7.63 11.42 23.48
#